data_AF-A0A1V4UVR1-F1
#
_entry.id   AF-A0A1V4UVR1-F1
#
_cell.length_a   1.000
_cell.length_b   1.000
_cell.length_c   1.000
_cell.angle_alpha   90.00
_cell.angle_beta   90.00
_cell.angle_gamma   90.00
#
_symmetry.space_group_name_H-M   'P 1'
#
loop_
_entity.id
_entity.type
_entity.pdbx_description
1 polymer ?
#
loop_
_entity_poly.entity_id
_entity_poly.type
_entity_poly.pdbx_seq_one_letter_code
_entity_poly.pdbx_strand_id
1 'polypeptide(L)'
;MNNSVRLLVLLMVVWAMIVVLFNLLGQAFAAPYYDNSSIASRPDFRGPNQNGHVPVDMLGYRERDHALNESDPNRPLVDLVYMGQGFAIKGNESHALFVSVQKLRHVEPMIIRNLMNANKSIEELKEAISEQKANIVYAGDIKISEYLYKLENININQSETGFCIDADLADALSDEESTSVVGHLVLIVLYEELLENCEGELIINANGFSGAYKTLLSKPEHNNPA
;
A
#
# COMPACT_ATOMS: atom_id res chain seq x y z
N MET A 1 64.93 31.26 -1.31
CA MET A 1 63.49 31.02 -1.60
C MET A 1 62.80 30.72 -0.28
N ASN A 2 61.99 31.66 0.23
CA ASN A 2 61.50 31.65 1.62
C ASN A 2 60.62 30.42 1.90
N ASN A 3 60.75 29.87 3.11
CA ASN A 3 59.97 28.70 3.56
C ASN A 3 58.46 28.91 3.42
N SER A 4 57.98 30.16 3.52
CA SER A 4 56.58 30.55 3.29
C SER A 4 56.13 30.36 1.84
N VAL A 5 57.01 30.60 0.86
CA VAL A 5 56.71 30.38 -0.57
C VAL A 5 56.67 28.88 -0.87
N ARG A 6 57.56 28.10 -0.25
CA ARG A 6 57.55 26.63 -0.38
C ARG A 6 56.28 26.02 0.24
N LEU A 7 55.83 26.53 1.37
CA LEU A 7 54.57 26.11 2.02
C LEU A 7 53.36 26.42 1.14
N LEU A 8 53.30 27.61 0.56
CA LEU A 8 52.19 28.03 -0.30
C LEU A 8 52.13 27.21 -1.58
N VAL A 9 53.28 26.93 -2.21
CA VAL A 9 53.37 26.04 -3.38
C VAL A 9 52.93 24.62 -3.02
N LEU A 10 53.34 24.10 -1.86
CA LEU A 10 52.97 22.75 -1.42
C LEU A 10 51.47 22.65 -1.12
N LEU A 11 50.87 23.68 -0.52
CA LEU A 11 49.43 23.76 -0.29
C LEU A 11 48.64 23.82 -1.61
N MET A 12 49.10 24.59 -2.60
CA MET A 12 48.47 24.64 -3.93
C MET A 12 48.54 23.30 -4.67
N VAL A 13 49.66 22.57 -4.55
CA VAL A 13 49.80 21.23 -5.13
C VAL A 13 48.86 20.23 -4.45
N VAL A 14 48.73 20.29 -3.12
CA VAL A 14 47.79 19.43 -2.39
C VAL A 14 46.34 19.71 -2.79
N TRP A 15 45.96 20.98 -2.93
CA TRP A 15 44.63 21.36 -3.41
C TRP A 15 44.37 20.90 -4.85
N ALA A 16 45.35 21.02 -5.75
CA ALA A 16 45.25 20.51 -7.11
C ALA A 16 45.06 18.98 -7.14
N MET A 17 45.79 18.24 -6.27
CA MET A 17 45.63 16.79 -6.13
C MET A 17 44.24 16.40 -5.60
N ILE A 18 43.69 17.16 -4.65
CA ILE A 18 42.33 16.94 -4.12
C ILE A 18 41.29 17.17 -5.22
N VAL A 19 41.41 18.24 -6.01
CA VAL A 19 40.50 18.51 -7.14
C VAL A 19 40.58 17.41 -8.20
N VAL A 20 41.78 16.89 -8.49
CA VAL A 20 41.97 15.76 -9.40
C VAL A 20 41.38 14.46 -8.83
N LEU A 21 41.52 14.21 -7.52
CA LEU A 21 40.93 13.05 -6.85
C LEU A 21 39.39 13.09 -6.87
N PHE A 22 38.78 14.25 -6.60
CA PHE A 22 37.33 14.42 -6.67
C PHE A 22 36.79 14.36 -8.10
N ASN A 23 37.56 14.79 -9.11
CA ASN A 23 37.18 14.60 -10.52
C ASN A 23 37.34 13.15 -10.99
N LEU A 24 38.26 12.36 -10.42
CA LEU A 24 38.43 10.94 -10.74
C LEU A 24 37.43 10.03 -10.02
N LEU A 25 37.01 10.36 -8.80
CA LEU A 25 35.92 9.63 -8.12
C LEU A 25 34.52 10.08 -8.56
N GLY A 26 34.40 11.20 -9.28
CA GLY A 26 33.14 11.68 -9.85
C GLY A 26 32.69 10.99 -11.14
N GLN A 27 33.46 10.04 -11.70
CA GLN A 27 33.14 9.38 -12.97
C GLN A 27 32.98 7.85 -12.91
N ALA A 28 32.78 7.28 -11.71
CA ALA A 28 32.52 5.84 -11.55
C ALA A 28 31.10 5.52 -11.05
N PHE A 29 30.09 6.26 -11.52
CA PHE A 29 28.70 5.80 -11.57
C PHE A 29 28.08 6.23 -12.90
N ALA A 30 28.65 5.74 -14.01
CA ALA A 30 27.87 5.56 -15.22
C ALA A 30 26.98 4.34 -15.01
N ALA A 31 25.81 4.54 -14.40
CA ALA A 31 24.71 3.58 -14.55
C ALA A 31 24.37 3.50 -16.05
N PRO A 32 24.07 2.31 -16.60
CA PRO A 32 23.72 2.20 -18.00
C PRO A 32 22.49 3.07 -18.29
N TYR A 33 22.64 3.92 -19.30
CA TYR A 33 21.58 4.72 -19.88
C TYR A 33 20.57 3.76 -20.53
N TYR A 34 19.55 3.37 -19.78
CA TYR A 34 18.35 2.80 -20.37
C TYR A 34 17.50 3.96 -20.88
N ASP A 35 17.43 4.06 -22.20
CA ASP A 35 16.43 4.84 -22.91
C ASP A 35 15.05 4.30 -22.52
N ASN A 36 14.38 4.98 -21.61
CA ASN A 36 12.97 4.79 -21.30
C ASN A 36 12.16 5.95 -21.89
N SER A 37 12.32 6.16 -23.19
CA SER A 37 11.25 6.69 -24.03
C SER A 37 10.14 5.62 -24.18
N SER A 38 9.40 5.41 -23.10
CA SER A 38 7.98 5.09 -23.16
C SER A 38 7.44 5.35 -21.76
N ILE A 39 6.67 6.43 -21.66
CA ILE A 39 5.48 6.58 -20.83
C ILE A 39 5.38 5.42 -19.85
N ALA A 40 5.71 5.67 -18.58
CA ALA A 40 5.45 4.75 -17.51
C ALA A 40 4.03 4.23 -17.70
N SER A 41 3.91 2.97 -18.09
CA SER A 41 2.66 2.25 -18.10
C SER A 41 2.26 2.11 -16.65
N ARG A 42 1.65 3.18 -16.13
CA ARG A 42 0.69 3.11 -15.04
C ARG A 42 -0.17 1.89 -15.37
N PRO A 43 -0.18 0.83 -14.54
CA PRO A 43 -1.19 -0.20 -14.72
C PRO A 43 -2.51 0.55 -14.61
N ASP A 44 -3.22 0.68 -15.73
CA ASP A 44 -4.55 1.24 -15.73
C ASP A 44 -5.41 0.27 -14.92
N PHE A 45 -5.55 0.52 -13.62
CA PHE A 45 -6.57 -0.08 -12.76
C PHE A 45 -7.94 0.49 -13.16
N ARG A 46 -8.31 0.32 -14.42
CA ARG A 46 -9.60 0.72 -14.99
C ARG A 46 -10.44 -0.55 -15.10
N GLY A 47 -11.54 -0.60 -14.33
CA GLY A 47 -12.38 -1.79 -14.17
C GLY A 47 -12.88 -2.42 -15.50
N PRO A 48 -13.23 -3.72 -15.50
CA PRO A 48 -13.46 -4.45 -16.74
C PRO A 48 -14.80 -4.10 -17.41
N ASN A 49 -14.73 -3.83 -18.72
CA ASN A 49 -15.85 -3.83 -19.65
C ASN A 49 -16.16 -5.29 -20.03
N GLN A 50 -17.40 -5.73 -19.80
CA GLN A 50 -17.87 -7.07 -20.12
C GLN A 50 -17.96 -7.22 -21.63
N ASN A 51 -17.15 -8.11 -22.22
CA ASN A 51 -17.45 -8.96 -23.38
C ASN A 51 -16.15 -9.45 -24.03
N GLY A 52 -15.76 -10.69 -23.75
CA GLY A 52 -14.64 -11.34 -24.41
C GLY A 52 -14.46 -12.79 -23.94
N HIS A 53 -14.87 -13.73 -24.78
CA HIS A 53 -14.71 -15.17 -24.59
C HIS A 53 -13.23 -15.54 -24.84
N VAL A 54 -12.59 -16.27 -23.91
CA VAL A 54 -11.19 -16.76 -24.06
C VAL A 54 -11.17 -18.27 -23.77
N PRO A 55 -10.46 -19.08 -24.58
CA PRO A 55 -10.65 -20.53 -24.60
C PRO A 55 -9.92 -21.24 -23.46
N VAL A 56 -10.51 -22.35 -23.05
CA VAL A 56 -10.04 -23.32 -22.06
C VAL A 56 -8.87 -24.11 -22.66
N ASP A 57 -7.67 -24.00 -22.09
CA ASP A 57 -6.72 -25.11 -21.85
C ASP A 57 -5.32 -24.59 -21.47
N MET A 58 -5.04 -24.55 -20.16
CA MET A 58 -3.75 -24.97 -19.59
C MET A 58 -3.87 -25.07 -18.07
N LEU A 59 -4.28 -26.25 -17.61
CA LEU A 59 -4.23 -26.66 -16.21
C LEU A 59 -2.79 -27.02 -15.84
N GLY A 60 -2.26 -26.32 -14.83
CA GLY A 60 -1.06 -26.74 -14.15
C GLY A 60 -0.45 -25.62 -13.31
N TYR A 61 -1.14 -25.18 -12.27
CA TYR A 61 -0.66 -24.90 -10.90
C TYR A 61 -1.84 -24.29 -10.13
N ARG A 62 -2.27 -25.02 -9.11
CA ARG A 62 -3.47 -24.78 -8.30
C ARG A 62 -3.04 -24.27 -6.92
N GLU A 63 -3.93 -23.49 -6.31
CA GLU A 63 -3.90 -22.89 -4.96
C GLU A 63 -3.07 -21.60 -4.75
N ARG A 64 -3.69 -20.44 -4.99
CA ARG A 64 -4.34 -19.70 -3.89
C ARG A 64 -5.26 -18.58 -4.42
N ASP A 65 -6.53 -18.95 -4.47
CA ASP A 65 -7.66 -18.07 -4.72
C ASP A 65 -7.81 -17.05 -3.58
N HIS A 66 -7.35 -15.82 -3.80
CA HIS A 66 -7.96 -14.63 -3.20
C HIS A 66 -8.39 -13.63 -4.29
N ALA A 67 -8.79 -14.15 -5.46
CA ALA A 67 -9.84 -13.48 -6.20
C ALA A 67 -11.04 -13.39 -5.24
N LEU A 68 -11.45 -12.18 -4.88
CA LEU A 68 -12.54 -11.93 -3.93
C LEU A 68 -13.84 -12.52 -4.49
N ASN A 69 -14.05 -13.83 -4.31
CA ASN A 69 -15.30 -14.48 -4.65
C ASN A 69 -16.33 -13.97 -3.65
N GLU A 70 -17.12 -12.98 -4.05
CA GLU A 70 -18.14 -12.34 -3.21
C GLU A 70 -19.21 -13.32 -2.73
N SER A 71 -19.25 -14.53 -3.30
CA SER A 71 -20.25 -15.57 -3.08
C SER A 71 -19.88 -16.66 -2.05
N ASP A 72 -18.72 -16.61 -1.37
CA ASP A 72 -18.37 -17.64 -0.38
C ASP A 72 -19.24 -17.57 0.89
N PRO A 73 -20.07 -18.60 1.17
CA PRO A 73 -20.95 -18.62 2.32
C PRO A 73 -20.22 -18.70 3.67
N ASN A 74 -18.95 -19.11 3.72
CA ASN A 74 -18.17 -19.25 4.96
C ASN A 74 -17.23 -18.07 5.25
N ARG A 75 -17.36 -16.95 4.52
CA ARG A 75 -16.47 -15.81 4.70
C ARG A 75 -16.60 -15.20 6.11
N PRO A 76 -15.48 -14.91 6.80
CA PRO A 76 -15.53 -14.23 8.10
C PRO A 76 -16.16 -12.84 7.99
N LEU A 77 -16.78 -12.39 9.10
CA LEU A 77 -17.39 -11.05 9.18
C LEU A 77 -16.37 -9.92 9.05
N VAL A 78 -15.12 -10.20 9.44
CA VAL A 78 -13.97 -9.31 9.32
C VAL A 78 -12.86 -10.10 8.64
N ASP A 79 -12.30 -9.53 7.57
CA ASP A 79 -11.27 -10.17 6.76
C ASP A 79 -10.10 -9.20 6.56
N LEU A 80 -8.88 -9.63 6.86
CA LEU A 80 -7.70 -8.77 6.74
C LEU A 80 -7.32 -8.65 5.27
N VAL A 81 -7.39 -7.44 4.73
CA VAL A 81 -7.01 -7.17 3.33
C VAL A 81 -5.51 -6.94 3.23
N TYR A 82 -4.99 -6.08 4.10
CA TYR A 82 -3.60 -5.68 4.07
C TYR A 82 -3.15 -5.27 5.48
N MET A 83 -1.94 -5.68 5.84
CA MET A 83 -1.24 -5.17 7.00
C MET A 83 0.24 -5.09 6.65
N GLY A 84 0.84 -3.92 6.84
CA GLY A 84 2.22 -3.70 6.49
C GLY A 84 2.87 -2.64 7.36
N GLN A 85 4.17 -2.80 7.58
CA GLN A 85 5.01 -1.86 8.30
C GLN A 85 6.21 -1.45 7.45
N GLY A 86 6.72 -0.24 7.64
CA GLY A 86 7.86 0.26 6.90
C GLY A 86 8.06 1.75 7.11
N PHE A 87 8.26 2.50 6.02
CA PHE A 87 8.70 3.88 6.08
C PHE A 87 8.00 4.79 5.07
N ALA A 88 7.68 6.02 5.50
CA ALA A 88 7.35 7.15 4.65
C ALA A 88 8.59 8.04 4.48
N ILE A 89 9.04 8.26 3.24
CA ILE A 89 10.32 8.88 2.91
C ILE A 89 10.10 10.12 2.05
N LYS A 90 10.73 11.23 2.44
CA LYS A 90 10.72 12.50 1.70
C LYS A 90 12.07 13.20 1.81
N GLY A 91 12.86 13.18 0.73
CA GLY A 91 14.21 13.72 0.76
C GLY A 91 15.07 13.00 1.82
N ASN A 92 15.49 13.73 2.86
CA ASN A 92 16.28 13.18 3.97
C ASN A 92 15.42 12.82 5.20
N GLU A 93 14.10 12.99 5.12
CA GLU A 93 13.15 12.62 6.17
C GLU A 93 12.68 11.19 5.97
N SER A 94 12.64 10.41 7.04
CA SER A 94 12.09 9.05 7.08
C SER A 94 11.31 8.86 8.36
N HIS A 95 10.07 8.41 8.24
CA HIS A 95 9.16 8.18 9.36
C HIS A 95 8.67 6.75 9.34
N ALA A 96 8.62 6.10 10.50
CA ALA A 96 8.02 4.78 10.62
C ALA A 96 6.54 4.84 10.21
N LEU A 97 6.11 3.88 9.40
CA LEU A 97 4.78 3.80 8.82
C LEU A 97 4.18 2.43 9.11
N PHE A 98 2.91 2.41 9.53
CA PHE A 98 2.12 1.20 9.65
C PHE A 98 0.76 1.44 9.00
N VAL A 99 0.29 0.47 8.21
CA VAL A 99 -1.00 0.52 7.53
C VAL A 99 -1.72 -0.80 7.77
N SER A 100 -3.00 -0.71 8.13
CA SER A 100 -3.89 -1.86 8.20
C SER A 100 -5.21 -1.54 7.49
N VAL A 101 -5.67 -2.46 6.65
CA VAL A 101 -6.95 -2.39 5.95
C VAL A 101 -7.67 -3.71 6.14
N GLN A 102 -8.93 -3.63 6.54
CA GLN A 102 -9.82 -4.76 6.75
C GLN A 102 -11.12 -4.58 5.98
N LYS A 103 -11.67 -5.71 5.53
CA LYS A 103 -12.97 -5.81 4.90
C LYS A 103 -13.97 -6.25 5.95
N LEU A 104 -15.03 -5.49 6.10
CA LEU A 104 -16.13 -5.75 7.01
C LEU A 104 -17.37 -6.17 6.21
N ARG A 105 -17.95 -7.31 6.57
CA ARG A 105 -19.25 -7.73 6.09
C ARG A 105 -20.30 -7.14 7.03
N HIS A 106 -20.99 -6.08 6.61
CA HIS A 106 -22.08 -5.53 7.38
C HIS A 106 -23.32 -6.40 7.22
N VAL A 107 -23.82 -6.92 8.35
CA VAL A 107 -25.09 -7.66 8.40
C VAL A 107 -26.07 -6.84 9.24
N GLU A 108 -27.23 -6.56 8.69
CA GLU A 108 -28.20 -5.69 9.35
C GLU A 108 -28.76 -6.38 10.61
N PRO A 109 -28.69 -5.74 11.80
CA PRO A 109 -29.12 -6.34 13.05
C PRO A 109 -30.58 -6.81 13.05
N MET A 110 -31.47 -6.12 12.34
CA MET A 110 -32.88 -6.53 12.22
C MET A 110 -33.03 -7.86 11.49
N ILE A 111 -32.21 -8.12 10.47
CA ILE A 111 -32.29 -9.37 9.72
C ILE A 111 -31.79 -10.54 10.59
N ILE A 112 -30.70 -10.35 11.34
CA ILE A 112 -30.24 -11.35 12.32
C ILE A 112 -31.33 -11.66 13.35
N ARG A 113 -32.00 -10.65 13.90
CA ARG A 113 -33.10 -10.84 14.84
C ARG A 113 -34.27 -11.61 14.22
N ASN A 114 -34.64 -11.30 12.98
CA ASN A 114 -35.71 -12.00 12.28
C ASN A 114 -35.34 -13.47 12.02
N LEU A 115 -34.08 -13.74 11.65
CA LEU A 115 -33.58 -15.10 11.47
C LEU A 115 -33.57 -15.88 12.79
N MET A 116 -33.09 -15.28 13.88
CA MET A 116 -33.13 -15.90 15.21
C MET A 116 -34.55 -16.23 15.68
N ASN A 117 -35.54 -15.41 15.30
CA ASN A 117 -36.95 -15.63 15.64
C ASN A 117 -37.64 -16.68 14.75
N ALA A 118 -37.00 -17.12 13.66
CA ALA A 118 -37.63 -17.96 12.64
C ALA A 118 -37.71 -19.46 13.01
N ASN A 119 -37.30 -19.89 14.22
CA ASN A 119 -37.24 -21.31 14.62
C ASN A 119 -36.53 -22.22 13.60
N LYS A 120 -35.52 -21.67 12.91
CA LYS A 120 -34.69 -22.39 11.95
C LYS A 120 -33.58 -23.17 12.65
N SER A 121 -33.09 -24.23 12.00
CA SER A 121 -31.88 -24.93 12.44
C SER A 121 -30.63 -24.04 12.28
N ILE A 122 -29.54 -24.40 12.95
CA ILE A 122 -28.27 -23.65 12.85
C ILE A 122 -27.76 -23.63 11.40
N GLU A 123 -27.93 -24.74 10.68
CA GLU A 123 -27.55 -24.89 9.28
C GLU A 123 -28.36 -23.94 8.38
N GLU A 124 -29.68 -23.89 8.57
CA GLU A 124 -30.58 -22.99 7.83
C GLU A 124 -30.33 -21.51 8.16
N LEU A 125 -29.89 -21.20 9.39
CA LEU A 125 -29.47 -19.86 9.79
C LEU A 125 -28.17 -19.44 9.09
N LYS A 126 -27.19 -20.34 9.02
CA LYS A 126 -25.93 -20.09 8.30
C LYS A 126 -26.22 -19.78 6.84
N GLU A 127 -26.98 -20.64 6.16
CA GLU A 127 -27.34 -20.45 4.77
C GLU A 127 -28.08 -19.11 4.54
N ALA A 128 -29.05 -18.78 5.39
CA ALA A 128 -29.79 -17.52 5.28
C ALA A 128 -28.96 -16.25 5.60
N ILE A 129 -27.89 -16.37 6.40
CA ILE A 129 -26.92 -15.28 6.61
C ILE A 129 -25.98 -15.19 5.40
N SER A 130 -25.56 -16.32 4.86
CA SER A 130 -24.69 -16.40 3.70
C SER A 130 -25.35 -15.84 2.43
N GLU A 131 -26.62 -16.15 2.21
CA GLU A 131 -27.44 -15.68 1.07
C GLU A 131 -27.75 -14.17 1.12
N GLN A 132 -27.58 -13.51 2.27
CA GLN A 132 -27.75 -12.07 2.32
C GLN A 132 -26.64 -11.37 1.55
N LYS A 133 -27.08 -10.52 0.62
CA LYS A 133 -26.25 -9.51 -0.05
C LYS A 133 -25.77 -8.50 0.99
N ALA A 134 -24.72 -8.88 1.69
CA ALA A 134 -24.15 -8.06 2.74
C ALA A 134 -23.48 -6.83 2.14
N ASN A 135 -23.65 -5.69 2.79
CA ASN A 135 -22.95 -4.48 2.40
C ASN A 135 -21.48 -4.64 2.83
N ILE A 136 -20.58 -4.57 1.85
CA ILE A 136 -19.14 -4.65 2.09
C ILE A 136 -18.68 -3.23 2.43
N VAL A 137 -18.03 -3.09 3.58
CA VAL A 137 -17.40 -1.84 4.00
C VAL A 137 -15.93 -2.10 4.24
N TYR A 138 -15.08 -1.20 3.79
CA TYR A 138 -13.65 -1.22 4.11
C TYR A 138 -13.38 -0.26 5.25
N ALA A 139 -12.55 -0.69 6.20
CA ALA A 139 -12.05 0.14 7.28
C ALA A 139 -10.55 -0.02 7.37
N GLY A 140 -9.85 1.01 7.80
CA GLY A 140 -8.41 0.94 7.96
C GLY A 140 -7.86 2.05 8.81
N ASP A 141 -6.63 1.85 9.23
CA ASP A 141 -5.88 2.77 10.07
C ASP A 141 -4.47 2.91 9.50
N ILE A 142 -3.93 4.13 9.61
CA ILE A 142 -2.55 4.43 9.26
C ILE A 142 -1.89 5.14 10.44
N LYS A 143 -0.69 4.68 10.80
CA LYS A 143 0.13 5.28 11.84
C LYS A 143 1.44 5.77 11.24
N ILE A 144 1.73 7.06 11.43
CA ILE A 144 2.96 7.71 10.98
C ILE A 144 3.70 8.19 12.23
N SER A 145 4.86 7.61 12.50
CA SER A 145 5.60 7.79 13.76
C SER A 145 4.71 7.48 14.98
N GLU A 146 4.19 8.51 15.64
CA GLU A 146 3.32 8.40 16.83
C GLU A 146 1.87 8.82 16.57
N TYR A 147 1.57 9.37 15.39
CA TYR A 147 0.25 9.88 15.04
C TYR A 147 -0.58 8.83 14.32
N LEU A 148 -1.84 8.69 14.74
CA LEU A 148 -2.80 7.75 14.20
C LEU A 148 -3.86 8.50 13.39
N TYR A 149 -4.18 7.99 12.21
CA TYR A 149 -5.24 8.48 11.34
C TYR A 149 -6.11 7.33 10.90
N LYS A 150 -7.38 7.63 10.65
CA LYS A 150 -8.32 6.69 10.06
C LYS A 150 -8.22 6.77 8.54
N LEU A 151 -8.34 5.62 7.88
CA LEU A 151 -8.49 5.54 6.44
C LEU A 151 -9.99 5.51 6.11
N GLU A 152 -10.43 6.49 5.33
CA GLU A 152 -11.81 6.65 4.85
C GLU A 152 -11.87 6.56 3.32
N ASN A 153 -13.08 6.41 2.79
CA ASN A 153 -13.32 6.30 1.33
C ASN A 153 -12.44 5.25 0.63
N ILE A 154 -12.11 4.17 1.34
CA ILE A 154 -11.16 3.16 0.87
C ILE A 154 -11.71 2.48 -0.38
N ASN A 155 -11.00 2.61 -1.48
CA ASN A 155 -11.23 1.90 -2.72
C ASN A 155 -10.12 0.88 -2.97
N ILE A 156 -10.52 -0.33 -3.35
CA ILE A 156 -9.60 -1.41 -3.66
C ILE A 156 -9.80 -1.83 -5.10
N ASN A 157 -8.80 -1.55 -5.94
CA ASN A 157 -8.80 -1.94 -7.34
C ASN A 157 -7.90 -3.17 -7.51
N GLN A 158 -8.49 -4.30 -7.87
CA GLN A 158 -7.75 -5.53 -8.12
C GLN A 158 -7.31 -5.62 -9.59
N SER A 159 -6.13 -6.20 -9.80
CA SER A 159 -5.62 -6.61 -11.11
C SER A 159 -5.10 -8.05 -11.05
N GLU A 160 -4.69 -8.59 -12.19
CA GLU A 160 -4.06 -9.92 -12.26
C GLU A 160 -2.71 -9.96 -11.53
N THR A 161 -2.04 -8.82 -11.41
CA THR A 161 -0.67 -8.71 -10.87
C THR A 161 -0.63 -8.27 -9.41
N GLY A 162 -1.78 -7.84 -8.84
CA GLY A 162 -1.82 -7.27 -7.51
C GLY A 162 -3.13 -6.56 -7.20
N PHE A 163 -3.05 -5.61 -6.28
CA PHE A 163 -4.14 -4.69 -5.99
C PHE A 163 -3.60 -3.32 -5.57
N CYS A 164 -4.43 -2.30 -5.76
CA CYS A 164 -4.18 -0.93 -5.34
C CYS A 164 -5.17 -0.54 -4.24
N ILE A 165 -4.67 0.01 -3.14
CA ILE A 165 -5.47 0.65 -2.10
C ILE A 165 -5.36 2.16 -2.30
N ASP A 166 -6.51 2.81 -2.43
CA ASP A 166 -6.65 4.25 -2.57
C ASP A 166 -7.59 4.73 -1.44
N ALA A 167 -7.13 5.63 -0.57
CA ALA A 167 -7.86 6.02 0.63
C ALA A 167 -7.54 7.44 1.10
N ASP A 168 -8.54 8.08 1.69
CA ASP A 168 -8.39 9.38 2.34
C ASP A 168 -7.97 9.20 3.80
N LEU A 169 -7.19 10.15 4.32
CA LEU A 169 -6.78 10.17 5.72
C LEU A 169 -7.66 11.16 6.49
N ALA A 170 -8.27 10.68 7.56
CA ALA A 170 -9.01 11.47 8.53
C ALA A 170 -8.27 11.49 9.87
N ASP A 171 -8.31 12.61 10.57
CA ASP A 171 -7.76 12.68 11.93
C ASP A 171 -8.54 11.77 12.87
N ALA A 172 -7.86 10.82 13.51
CA ALA A 172 -8.51 9.86 14.41
C ALA A 172 -9.05 10.51 15.69
N LEU A 173 -8.56 11.72 16.03
CA LEU A 173 -8.93 12.46 17.25
C LEU A 173 -10.10 13.44 17.03
N SER A 174 -10.59 13.64 15.80
CA SER A 174 -11.76 14.49 15.58
C SER A 174 -13.04 13.69 15.82
N ASP A 175 -13.71 13.94 16.96
CA ASP A 175 -15.05 13.44 17.27
C ASP A 175 -16.17 14.18 16.49
N GLU A 176 -15.81 15.08 15.58
CA GLU A 176 -16.79 15.80 14.76
C GLU A 176 -17.33 14.90 13.63
N GLU A 177 -18.65 14.93 13.40
CA GLU A 177 -19.36 14.18 12.34
C GLU A 177 -18.81 14.43 10.92
N SER A 178 -18.03 15.50 10.75
CA SER A 178 -17.23 15.77 9.56
C SER A 178 -15.74 15.65 9.90
N THR A 179 -15.21 14.44 9.80
CA THR A 179 -13.77 14.19 9.81
C THR A 179 -13.13 14.98 8.66
N SER A 180 -12.30 15.97 9.00
CA SER A 180 -11.59 16.75 7.97
C SER A 180 -10.55 15.83 7.32
N VAL A 181 -10.64 15.64 6.01
CA VAL A 181 -9.61 14.93 5.25
C VAL A 181 -8.30 15.71 5.34
N VAL A 182 -7.28 15.08 5.92
CA VAL A 182 -5.95 15.65 6.18
C VAL A 182 -4.87 15.11 5.24
N GLY A 183 -5.20 14.11 4.44
CA GLY A 183 -4.25 13.47 3.53
C GLY A 183 -4.89 12.41 2.65
N HIS A 184 -4.05 11.72 1.90
CA HIS A 184 -4.43 10.71 0.93
C HIS A 184 -3.31 9.66 0.78
N LEU A 185 -3.67 8.39 0.71
CA LEU A 185 -2.77 7.25 0.57
C LEU A 185 -3.12 6.48 -0.70
N VAL A 186 -2.09 6.21 -1.50
CA VAL A 186 -2.14 5.25 -2.61
C VAL A 186 -1.06 4.20 -2.38
N LEU A 187 -1.45 2.94 -2.27
CA LEU A 187 -0.54 1.82 -2.03
C LEU A 187 -0.73 0.74 -3.09
N ILE A 188 0.38 0.31 -3.70
CA ILE A 188 0.39 -0.74 -4.71
C ILE A 188 1.00 -2.00 -4.11
N VAL A 189 0.21 -3.07 -4.08
CA VAL A 189 0.61 -4.38 -3.57
C VAL A 189 0.67 -5.35 -4.74
N LEU A 190 1.88 -5.81 -5.08
CA LEU A 190 2.10 -6.78 -6.16
C LEU A 190 2.21 -8.20 -5.59
N TYR A 191 1.64 -9.18 -6.29
CA TYR A 191 1.69 -10.59 -5.91
C TYR A 191 3.05 -11.25 -6.19
N GLU A 192 3.90 -10.63 -7.02
CA GLU A 192 5.19 -11.17 -7.44
C GLU A 192 6.14 -11.37 -6.24
N GLU A 193 6.42 -12.62 -5.86
CA GLU A 193 7.18 -12.99 -4.65
C GLU A 193 8.57 -12.34 -4.55
N LEU A 194 9.20 -11.99 -5.68
CA LEU A 194 10.56 -11.44 -5.75
C LEU A 194 10.69 -10.00 -5.20
N LEU A 195 9.59 -9.24 -5.10
CA LEU A 195 9.61 -7.93 -4.45
C LEU A 195 9.44 -8.10 -2.94
N GLU A 196 10.34 -7.56 -2.12
CA GLU A 196 10.21 -7.63 -0.66
C GLU A 196 9.25 -6.56 -0.10
N ASN A 197 9.09 -5.46 -0.83
CA ASN A 197 8.36 -4.28 -0.36
C ASN A 197 7.25 -3.87 -1.34
N CYS A 198 6.16 -3.37 -0.79
CA CYS A 198 5.12 -2.63 -1.48
C CYS A 198 5.51 -1.15 -1.54
N GLU A 199 5.32 -0.53 -2.71
CA GLU A 199 5.56 0.89 -2.91
C GLU A 199 4.24 1.65 -2.96
N GLY A 200 4.28 2.91 -2.56
CA GLY A 200 3.12 3.80 -2.61
C GLY A 200 3.49 5.27 -2.43
N GLU A 201 2.45 6.10 -2.36
CA GLU A 201 2.53 7.53 -2.15
C GLU A 201 1.57 7.93 -1.03
N LEU A 202 2.07 8.73 -0.09
CA LEU A 202 1.31 9.32 1.00
C LEU A 202 1.42 10.83 0.92
N ILE A 203 0.29 11.50 0.73
CA ILE A 203 0.19 12.96 0.80
C ILE A 203 -0.46 13.30 2.13
N ILE A 204 0.17 14.14 2.94
CA ILE A 204 -0.38 14.52 4.24
C ILE A 204 -0.06 15.98 4.56
N ASN A 205 -0.98 16.65 5.24
CA ASN A 205 -0.80 17.99 5.77
C ASN A 205 -1.43 18.11 7.16
N ALA A 206 -0.82 17.44 8.15
CA ALA A 206 -1.27 17.42 9.53
C ALA A 206 -0.14 17.03 10.49
N ASN A 207 -0.26 17.41 11.76
CA ASN A 207 0.63 17.02 12.85
C ASN A 207 2.13 17.18 12.55
N GLY A 208 2.49 18.27 11.85
CA GLY A 208 3.88 18.58 11.47
C GLY A 208 4.39 17.89 10.21
N PHE A 209 3.61 16.98 9.61
CA PHE A 209 3.91 16.40 8.30
C PHE A 209 3.28 17.27 7.21
N SER A 210 4.01 17.48 6.11
CA SER A 210 3.51 18.26 4.97
C SER A 210 4.12 17.78 3.66
N GLY A 211 3.27 17.46 2.69
CA GLY A 211 3.65 17.12 1.32
C GLY A 211 3.55 15.64 0.99
N ALA A 212 4.16 15.25 -0.12
CA ALA A 212 4.16 13.88 -0.63
C ALA A 212 5.39 13.09 -0.13
N TYR A 213 5.13 11.90 0.38
CA TYR A 213 6.10 10.92 0.85
C TYR A 213 6.01 9.67 -0.03
N LYS A 214 7.16 9.13 -0.43
CA LYS A 214 7.21 7.77 -0.99
C LYS A 214 7.07 6.78 0.16
N THR A 215 6.15 5.84 0.07
CA THR A 215 5.97 4.79 1.09
C THR A 215 6.63 3.50 0.65
N LEU A 216 7.35 2.87 1.55
CA LEU A 216 7.89 1.52 1.41
C LEU A 216 7.35 0.70 2.58
N LEU A 217 6.47 -0.25 2.30
CA LEU A 217 5.85 -1.09 3.33
C LEU A 217 6.17 -2.55 3.06
N SER A 218 6.20 -3.37 4.10
CA SER A 218 6.30 -4.82 3.97
C SER A 218 5.10 -5.37 3.18
N LYS A 219 5.32 -6.50 2.53
CA LYS A 219 4.22 -7.28 1.98
C LYS A 219 3.24 -7.76 3.04
N PRO A 220 1.99 -8.03 2.66
CA PRO A 220 1.03 -8.62 3.58
C PRO A 220 1.56 -9.97 4.06
N GLU A 221 1.60 -10.18 5.37
CA GLU A 221 1.92 -11.49 5.93
C GLU A 221 0.83 -12.47 5.50
N HIS A 222 1.21 -13.50 4.72
CA HIS A 222 0.33 -14.62 4.45
C HIS A 222 0.23 -15.43 5.73
N ASN A 223 -0.80 -15.16 6.54
CA ASN A 223 -1.13 -15.99 7.70
C ASN A 223 -1.47 -17.39 7.19
N ASN A 224 -0.46 -18.26 7.15
CA ASN A 224 -0.66 -19.67 6.93
C ASN A 224 -1.34 -20.20 8.21
N PRO A 225 -2.60 -20.66 8.17
CA PRO A 225 -3.17 -21.32 9.32
C PRO A 225 -2.33 -22.58 9.60
N ALA A 226 -1.75 -22.62 10.79
CA ALA A 226 -1.04 -23.78 11.31
C ALA A 226 -1.99 -24.98 11.51
#